data_AF-A0A946QNC0-F1
#
_entry.id   AF-A0A946QNC0-F1
#
_cell.length_a   1.000
_cell.length_b   1.000
_cell.length_c   1.000
_cell.angle_alpha   90.00
_cell.angle_beta   90.00
_cell.angle_gamma   90.00
#
_symmetry.space_group_name_H-M   'P 1'
#
loop_
_entity.id
_entity.type
_entity.pdbx_description
1 polymer ?
#
loop_
_entity_poly.entity_id
_entity_poly.type
_entity_poly.pdbx_seq_one_letter_code
_entity_poly.pdbx_strand_id
1 'polypeptide(L)'
;MGKKAKKSRLAGIPAWALSLMTFFASFLLFGLELPESIETSIDPNIFGLIIYVIFLTAACFIICKTHPKSIWYTPFICNAFIIFLLISILSSTQELSFLILLSACIVLSVIGAFVGARFGRRLINQGK
;
A
#
# COMPACT_ATOMS: atom_id res chain seq x y z
N MET A 1 -18.02 28.90 -13.74
CA MET A 1 -18.64 27.56 -13.91
C MET A 1 -17.93 26.56 -12.99
N GLY A 2 -18.56 26.20 -11.87
CA GLY A 2 -17.98 25.23 -10.93
C GLY A 2 -17.91 23.84 -11.57
N LYS A 3 -16.69 23.32 -11.78
CA LYS A 3 -16.50 21.94 -12.22
C LYS A 3 -16.97 21.01 -11.10
N LYS A 4 -18.18 20.46 -11.23
CA LYS A 4 -18.66 19.39 -10.33
C LYS A 4 -17.65 18.24 -10.42
N ALA A 5 -16.87 18.03 -9.36
CA ALA A 5 -15.93 16.94 -9.28
C ALA A 5 -16.68 15.62 -9.53
N LYS A 6 -16.28 14.84 -10.54
CA LYS A 6 -16.83 13.51 -10.77
C LYS A 6 -16.65 12.70 -9.48
N LYS A 7 -17.75 12.29 -8.85
CA LYS A 7 -17.71 11.37 -7.70
C LYS A 7 -16.96 10.13 -8.15
N SER A 8 -15.81 9.85 -7.52
CA SER A 8 -15.07 8.62 -7.75
C SER A 8 -15.96 7.43 -7.39
N ARG A 9 -16.02 6.39 -8.22
CA ARG A 9 -16.78 5.16 -7.92
C ARG A 9 -16.31 4.50 -6.62
N LEU A 10 -15.03 4.71 -6.26
CA LEU A 10 -14.43 4.25 -5.00
C LEU A 10 -15.04 4.94 -3.77
N ALA A 11 -15.62 6.14 -3.91
CA ALA A 11 -16.21 6.86 -2.78
C ALA A 11 -17.48 6.20 -2.21
N GLY A 12 -18.08 5.25 -2.94
CA GLY A 12 -19.21 4.46 -2.46
C GLY A 12 -18.79 3.24 -1.61
N ILE A 13 -17.53 2.82 -1.69
CA ILE A 13 -17.01 1.67 -0.93
C ILE A 13 -16.38 2.21 0.36
N PRO A 14 -16.67 1.63 1.54
CA PRO A 14 -16.07 2.11 2.77
C PRO A 14 -14.56 1.82 2.78
N ALA A 15 -13.78 2.75 3.34
CA ALA A 15 -12.32 2.66 3.34
C ALA A 15 -11.75 1.38 3.97
N TRP A 16 -12.41 0.85 5.02
CA TRP A 16 -11.98 -0.40 5.65
C TRP A 16 -12.06 -1.57 4.67
N ALA A 17 -13.08 -1.62 3.81
CA ALA A 17 -13.24 -2.66 2.81
C ALA A 17 -12.17 -2.54 1.72
N LEU A 18 -11.87 -1.32 1.25
CA LEU A 18 -10.78 -1.08 0.30
C LEU A 18 -9.40 -1.48 0.87
N SER A 19 -9.17 -1.19 2.16
CA SER A 19 -7.96 -1.61 2.86
C SER A 19 -7.85 -3.13 2.97
N LEU A 20 -8.95 -3.83 3.28
CA LEU A 20 -8.97 -5.30 3.29
C LEU A 20 -8.77 -5.90 1.90
N MET A 21 -9.38 -5.32 0.86
CA MET A 21 -9.14 -5.75 -0.52
C MET A 21 -7.67 -5.58 -0.91
N THR A 22 -7.03 -4.49 -0.48
CA THR A 22 -5.60 -4.26 -0.71
C THR A 22 -4.77 -5.29 0.04
N PHE A 23 -5.11 -5.59 1.29
CA PHE A 23 -4.45 -6.64 2.07
C PHE A 23 -4.52 -8.02 1.38
N PHE A 24 -5.71 -8.46 0.92
CA PHE A 24 -5.82 -9.72 0.19
C PHE A 24 -5.09 -9.70 -1.16
N ALA A 25 -5.11 -8.57 -1.87
CA ALA A 25 -4.34 -8.42 -3.10
C ALA A 25 -2.82 -8.49 -2.84
N SER A 26 -2.35 -7.94 -1.70
CA SER A 26 -0.96 -8.05 -1.27
C SER A 26 -0.55 -9.51 -1.03
N PHE A 27 -1.42 -10.33 -0.44
CA PHE A 27 -1.19 -11.78 -0.32
C PHE A 27 -1.04 -12.47 -1.67
N LEU A 28 -1.90 -12.13 -2.63
CA LEU A 28 -1.84 -12.73 -3.96
C LEU A 28 -0.59 -12.29 -4.72
N LEU A 29 -0.23 -11.01 -4.65
CA LEU A 29 0.98 -10.49 -5.30
C LEU A 29 2.23 -11.15 -4.73
N PHE A 30 2.36 -11.20 -3.40
CA PHE A 30 3.52 -11.81 -2.76
C PHE A 30 3.54 -13.34 -2.89
N GLY A 31 2.38 -14.00 -2.83
CA GLY A 31 2.26 -15.45 -2.97
C GLY A 31 2.48 -15.96 -4.39
N LEU A 32 2.18 -15.14 -5.41
CA LEU A 32 2.47 -15.45 -6.82
C LEU A 32 3.93 -15.20 -7.20
N GLU A 33 4.66 -14.40 -6.42
CA GLU A 33 6.10 -14.16 -6.57
C GLU A 33 6.98 -15.30 -6.01
N LEU A 34 6.38 -16.40 -5.55
CA LEU A 34 7.06 -17.70 -5.39
C LEU A 34 6.88 -18.64 -6.61
N PRO A 35 7.44 -18.34 -7.80
CA PRO A 35 7.82 -19.40 -8.71
C PRO A 35 9.27 -19.82 -8.42
N GLU A 36 9.42 -21.06 -7.95
CA GLU A 36 10.59 -21.86 -8.30
C GLU A 36 10.77 -21.76 -9.82
N SER A 37 11.99 -21.46 -10.27
CA SER A 37 12.38 -21.33 -11.68
C SER A 37 11.89 -20.06 -12.42
N ILE A 38 12.81 -19.13 -12.67
CA ILE A 38 13.13 -18.60 -14.00
C ILE A 38 14.48 -17.89 -13.89
N GLU A 39 15.47 -18.42 -14.59
CA GLU A 39 16.80 -17.85 -14.77
C GLU A 39 16.70 -16.56 -15.59
N THR A 40 16.53 -15.42 -14.93
CA THR A 40 16.77 -14.10 -15.54
C THR A 40 17.77 -13.32 -14.69
N SER A 41 18.67 -12.63 -15.36
CA SER A 41 19.85 -11.91 -14.83
C SER A 41 19.55 -10.70 -13.93
N ILE A 42 18.27 -10.43 -13.64
CA ILE A 42 17.82 -9.54 -12.58
C ILE A 42 17.14 -10.45 -11.58
N ASP A 43 17.60 -10.45 -10.33
CA ASP A 43 16.98 -11.24 -9.25
C ASP A 43 15.46 -11.04 -9.32
N PRO A 44 14.67 -12.06 -9.72
CA PRO A 44 13.23 -11.91 -9.98
C PRO A 44 12.49 -11.37 -8.74
N ASN A 45 13.10 -11.54 -7.58
CA ASN A 45 12.68 -11.05 -6.28
C ASN A 45 12.69 -9.51 -6.15
N ILE A 46 13.64 -8.80 -6.79
CA ILE A 46 13.75 -7.33 -6.64
C ILE A 46 12.66 -6.61 -7.45
N PHE A 47 12.41 -7.06 -8.68
CA PHE A 47 11.42 -6.42 -9.54
C PHE A 47 9.99 -6.58 -9.00
N GLY A 48 9.64 -7.77 -8.52
CA GLY A 48 8.38 -8.03 -7.83
C GLY A 48 8.19 -7.13 -6.61
N LEU A 49 9.24 -7.02 -5.79
CA LEU A 49 9.23 -6.17 -4.61
C LEU A 49 9.05 -4.68 -4.94
N ILE A 50 9.64 -4.17 -6.04
CA ILE A 50 9.40 -2.79 -6.51
C ILE A 50 7.93 -2.60 -6.90
N ILE A 51 7.35 -3.54 -7.66
CA ILE A 51 5.92 -3.49 -8.04
C ILE A 51 5.05 -3.48 -6.79
N TYR A 52 5.37 -4.34 -5.82
CA TYR A 52 4.66 -4.46 -4.58
C TYR A 52 4.69 -3.15 -3.75
N VAL A 53 5.86 -2.51 -3.64
CA VAL A 53 6.01 -1.20 -2.96
C VAL A 53 5.17 -0.12 -3.65
N ILE A 54 5.20 -0.07 -4.99
CA ILE A 54 4.41 0.90 -5.76
C ILE A 54 2.92 0.65 -5.56
N PHE A 55 2.49 -0.60 -5.61
CA PHE A 55 1.11 -1.00 -5.41
C PHE A 55 0.59 -0.57 -4.03
N LEU A 56 1.29 -0.92 -2.94
CA LEU A 56 0.88 -0.56 -1.59
C LEU A 56 0.83 0.95 -1.38
N THR A 57 1.86 1.65 -1.88
CA THR A 57 1.94 3.11 -1.75
C THR A 57 0.80 3.80 -2.50
N ALA A 58 0.53 3.36 -3.73
CA ALA A 58 -0.57 3.87 -4.55
C ALA A 58 -1.94 3.56 -3.92
N ALA A 59 -2.14 2.34 -3.41
CA ALA A 59 -3.38 1.94 -2.74
C ALA A 59 -3.63 2.80 -1.48
N CYS A 60 -2.63 2.94 -0.61
CA CYS A 60 -2.72 3.78 0.59
C CYS A 60 -3.03 5.24 0.23
N PHE A 61 -2.38 5.78 -0.81
CA PHE A 61 -2.65 7.12 -1.32
C PHE A 61 -4.08 7.26 -1.83
N ILE A 62 -4.57 6.36 -2.67
CA ILE A 62 -5.91 6.43 -3.28
C ILE A 62 -7.01 6.30 -2.22
N ILE A 63 -6.86 5.36 -1.29
CA ILE A 63 -7.81 5.15 -0.19
C ILE A 63 -7.88 6.40 0.69
N CYS A 64 -6.74 6.92 1.13
CA CYS A 64 -6.69 8.10 2.00
C CYS A 64 -7.09 9.38 1.26
N LYS A 65 -6.86 9.47 -0.05
CA LYS A 65 -7.39 10.57 -0.88
C LYS A 65 -8.91 10.57 -0.93
N THR A 66 -9.51 9.38 -1.01
CA THR A 66 -10.98 9.23 -1.07
C THR A 66 -11.61 9.37 0.32
N HIS A 67 -10.95 8.86 1.35
CA HIS A 67 -11.40 8.86 2.75
C HIS A 67 -10.29 9.39 3.68
N PRO A 68 -10.09 10.72 3.76
CA PRO A 68 -8.97 11.31 4.49
C PRO A 68 -9.00 11.11 6.01
N LYS A 69 -10.16 10.74 6.58
CA LYS A 69 -10.29 10.39 8.00
C LYS A 69 -9.68 9.01 8.33
N SER A 70 -9.46 8.18 7.31
CA SER A 70 -8.97 6.80 7.43
C SER A 70 -7.45 6.66 7.55
N ILE A 71 -6.73 7.77 7.49
CA ILE A 71 -5.26 7.84 7.43
C ILE A 71 -4.54 7.00 8.50
N TRP A 72 -5.12 6.85 9.69
CA TRP A 72 -4.48 6.17 10.80
C TRP A 72 -4.55 4.65 10.70
N TYR A 73 -5.67 4.10 10.21
CA TYR A 73 -5.87 2.65 10.16
C TYR A 73 -5.57 2.07 8.77
N THR A 74 -5.76 2.82 7.69
CA THR A 74 -5.53 2.34 6.32
C THR A 74 -4.11 1.80 6.10
N PRO A 75 -3.02 2.54 6.42
CA PRO A 75 -1.68 2.00 6.24
C PRO A 75 -1.44 0.78 7.15
N PHE A 76 -2.02 0.74 8.35
CA PHE A 76 -1.87 -0.42 9.23
C PHE A 76 -2.53 -1.67 8.65
N ILE A 77 -3.77 -1.56 8.15
CA ILE A 77 -4.48 -2.69 7.53
C ILE A 77 -3.79 -3.13 6.23
N CYS A 78 -3.43 -2.19 5.35
CA CYS A 78 -2.78 -2.51 4.08
C CYS A 78 -1.41 -3.18 4.28
N ASN A 79 -0.66 -2.79 5.31
CA ASN A 79 0.67 -3.35 5.61
C ASN A 79 0.65 -4.51 6.60
N ALA A 80 -0.52 -4.97 7.09
CA ALA A 80 -0.60 -5.98 8.14
C ALA A 80 0.19 -7.26 7.79
N PHE A 81 0.19 -7.65 6.51
CA PHE A 81 0.97 -8.78 6.01
C PHE A 81 2.49 -8.54 6.13
N ILE A 82 2.99 -7.37 5.72
CA ILE A 82 4.41 -7.01 5.82
C ILE A 82 4.84 -6.94 7.29
N ILE A 83 3.99 -6.40 8.16
CA ILE A 83 4.25 -6.33 9.60
C ILE A 83 4.39 -7.74 10.19
N PHE A 84 3.49 -8.65 9.81
CA PHE A 84 3.57 -10.05 10.24
C PHE A 84 4.85 -10.75 9.74
N LEU A 85 5.22 -10.52 8.47
CA LEU A 85 6.49 -11.01 7.92
C LEU A 85 7.69 -10.45 8.69
N LEU A 86 7.70 -9.14 8.96
CA LEU A 86 8.78 -8.47 9.66
C LEU A 86 9.00 -9.07 11.06
N ILE A 87 7.93 -9.32 11.81
CA ILE A 87 7.99 -9.96 13.15
C ILE A 87 8.53 -11.40 13.05
N SER A 88 8.07 -12.16 12.06
CA SER A 88 8.52 -13.54 11.85
C SER A 88 10.01 -13.61 11.50
N ILE A 89 10.47 -12.66 10.68
CA ILE A 89 11.85 -12.58 10.19
C ILE A 89 12.80 -12.04 11.27
N LEU A 90 12.36 -11.13 12.13
CA LEU A 90 13.20 -10.59 13.23
C LEU A 90 13.69 -11.67 14.18
N SER A 91 12.99 -12.81 14.22
CA SER A 91 13.34 -14.00 15.01
C SER A 91 14.37 -14.90 14.32
N SER A 92 14.75 -14.61 13.08
CA SER A 92 15.65 -15.38 12.22
C SER A 92 16.85 -14.53 11.79
N THR A 93 18.02 -15.15 11.58
CA THR A 93 19.23 -14.49 11.07
C THR A 93 19.17 -14.22 9.56
N GLN A 94 18.06 -13.67 9.06
CA GLN A 94 17.93 -13.33 7.64
C GLN A 94 18.69 -12.05 7.26
N GLU A 95 18.97 -11.91 5.96
CA GLU A 95 19.64 -10.80 5.29
C GLU A 95 19.08 -9.43 5.72
N LEU A 96 19.93 -8.60 6.35
CA LEU A 96 19.61 -7.24 6.79
C LEU A 96 19.02 -6.38 5.67
N SER A 97 19.47 -6.60 4.43
CA SER A 97 19.03 -5.91 3.22
C SER A 97 17.53 -6.08 2.96
N PHE A 98 17.00 -7.29 3.15
CA PHE A 98 15.57 -7.57 2.97
C PHE A 98 14.73 -6.86 4.02
N LEU A 99 15.20 -6.84 5.26
CA LEU A 99 14.54 -6.18 6.38
C LEU A 99 14.47 -4.66 6.19
N ILE A 100 15.57 -4.04 5.74
CA ILE A 100 15.60 -2.61 5.39
C ILE A 100 14.56 -2.32 4.30
N LEU A 101 14.47 -3.15 3.28
CA LEU A 101 13.55 -2.93 2.16
C LEU A 101 12.07 -3.06 2.56
N LEU A 102 11.73 -4.06 3.39
CA LEU A 102 10.38 -4.18 3.95
C LEU A 102 10.03 -2.98 4.85
N SER A 103 10.98 -2.52 5.66
CA SER A 103 10.76 -1.34 6.51
C SER A 103 10.54 -0.07 5.67
N ALA A 104 11.30 0.09 4.58
CA ALA A 104 11.14 1.20 3.64
C ALA A 104 9.76 1.16 2.96
N CYS A 105 9.25 -0.02 2.62
CA CYS A 105 7.90 -0.19 2.07
C CYS A 105 6.83 0.36 3.01
N ILE A 106 6.91 0.02 4.31
CA ILE A 106 5.97 0.52 5.31
C ILE A 106 6.04 2.06 5.38
N VAL A 107 7.24 2.62 5.46
CA VAL A 107 7.43 4.08 5.52
C VAL A 107 6.86 4.77 4.29
N LEU A 108 7.14 4.27 3.08
CA LEU A 108 6.62 4.80 1.83
C LEU A 108 5.09 4.76 1.77
N SER A 109 4.48 3.66 2.19
CA SER A 109 3.03 3.52 2.21
C SER A 109 2.35 4.48 3.19
N VAL A 110 2.98 4.74 4.35
CA VAL A 110 2.53 5.74 5.32
C VAL A 110 2.61 7.13 4.71
N ILE A 111 3.73 7.48 4.07
CA ILE A 111 3.87 8.76 3.35
C ILE A 111 2.77 8.88 2.28
N GLY A 112 2.53 7.83 1.49
CA GLY A 112 1.45 7.77 0.52
C GLY A 112 0.08 8.07 1.14
N ALA A 113 -0.23 7.46 2.29
CA ALA A 113 -1.46 7.72 3.04
C ALA A 113 -1.57 9.20 3.48
N PHE A 114 -0.50 9.78 4.01
CA PHE A 114 -0.47 11.20 4.44
C PHE A 114 -0.67 12.17 3.28
N VAL A 115 0.05 11.96 2.17
CA VAL A 115 -0.09 12.79 0.97
C VAL A 115 -1.50 12.63 0.41
N GLY A 116 -2.02 11.40 0.31
CA GLY A 116 -3.38 11.10 -0.12
C GLY A 116 -4.41 11.86 0.70
N ALA A 117 -4.37 11.73 2.03
CA ALA A 117 -5.27 12.41 2.94
C ALA A 117 -5.21 13.94 2.83
N ARG A 118 -4.01 14.51 2.64
CA ARG A 118 -3.84 15.96 2.43
C ARG A 118 -4.52 16.42 1.14
N PHE A 119 -4.35 15.69 0.04
CA PHE A 119 -5.04 15.97 -1.21
C PHE A 119 -6.56 15.80 -1.09
N GLY A 120 -7.02 14.74 -0.43
CA GLY A 120 -8.44 14.49 -0.17
C GLY A 120 -9.09 15.63 0.61
N ARG A 121 -8.47 16.10 1.70
CA ARG A 121 -8.96 17.24 2.49
C ARG A 121 -9.04 18.53 1.67
N ARG A 122 -8.02 18.82 0.85
CA ARG A 122 -8.03 20.01 -0.02
C ARG A 122 -9.17 19.98 -1.02
N LEU A 123 -9.42 18.83 -1.65
CA LEU A 123 -10.50 18.66 -2.62
C LEU A 123 -11.88 18.84 -1.97
N ILE A 124 -12.08 18.32 -0.76
CA ILE A 124 -13.34 18.49 -0.01
C ILE A 124 -13.55 19.96 0.38
N ASN A 125 -12.48 20.66 0.78
CA ASN A 125 -12.55 22.06 1.17
C ASN A 125 -12.74 23.02 -0.01
N GLN A 126 -12.29 22.66 -1.21
CA GLN A 126 -12.46 23.46 -2.44
C GLN A 126 -13.77 23.16 -3.19
N GLY A 127 -14.40 22.01 -2.90
CA GLY A 127 -15.68 21.60 -3.47
C GLY A 127 -16.90 21.96 -2.60
N LYS A 128 -16.67 22.58 -1.44
CA LYS A 128 -17.66 23.32 -0.66
C LYS A 128 -17.54 24.80 -1.01
#